data_AF-A0A222WQ78-F1
#
_entry.id   AF-A0A222WQ78-F1
#
_cell.length_a   1.000
_cell.length_b   1.000
_cell.length_c   1.000
_cell.angle_alpha   90.00
_cell.angle_beta   90.00
_cell.angle_gamma   90.00
#
_symmetry.space_group_name_H-M   'P 1'
#
loop_
_entity.id
_entity.type
_entity.pdbx_description
1 polymer ?
#
loop_
_entity_poly.entity_id
_entity_poly.type
_entity_poly.pdbx_seq_one_letter_code
_entity_poly.pdbx_strand_id
1 'polypeptide(L)'
;MKRITVLGSTGSIGTQTLDVVSMHPDQFAVEALAGGSNIKLLAEQAHLYQPKKVSVGTRQLAEEIRPLLPPGMELHWGNEGLVELAANTEADMVVTAVMGSVGLHSTLAAIEAGKQIGLANKETLVTAGHLVTERARAKGVPLLPIDSEHSAIFQCLNGERMKDVAHITLTASGGSFRDLTREQLREVTVEDALKHPNWSMGAKITIDSATMVNKGLEVIEAHWLFGLDYEQIHVLLHPESIIHSYVEFQDTSIVAQLGNPDMRVPIQYALTYPERMKSPAKPLSLAEVGKLHFKEMDFYRFPCLRLAFECGKMGGTAPTAFNAANEIAVARFLRGEIPFLQIEAIIERVLERHVNVANPDLSTIEACDTETRSIAGGL
;
A
#
# COMPACT_ATOMS: atom_id res chain seq x y z
N MET A 1 -11.35 -22.48 -10.01
CA MET A 1 -11.02 -22.04 -8.64
C MET A 1 -9.62 -21.47 -8.66
N LYS A 2 -9.49 -20.17 -8.39
CA LYS A 2 -8.24 -19.42 -8.36
C LYS A 2 -7.56 -19.61 -7.00
N ARG A 3 -6.30 -19.99 -7.00
CA ARG A 3 -5.49 -20.20 -5.79
C ARG A 3 -4.74 -18.93 -5.42
N ILE A 4 -4.79 -18.55 -4.15
CA ILE A 4 -4.23 -17.28 -3.68
C ILE A 4 -3.22 -17.53 -2.55
N THR A 5 -2.06 -16.90 -2.65
CA THR A 5 -1.16 -16.68 -1.50
C THR A 5 -1.41 -15.30 -0.92
N VAL A 6 -1.53 -15.19 0.41
CA VAL A 6 -1.67 -13.90 1.09
C VAL A 6 -0.44 -13.64 1.98
N LEU A 7 0.40 -12.70 1.56
CA LEU A 7 1.55 -12.25 2.35
C LEU A 7 1.10 -11.10 3.26
N GLY A 8 1.19 -11.26 4.58
CA GLY A 8 0.64 -10.30 5.55
C GLY A 8 -0.83 -10.61 5.92
N SER A 9 -1.20 -11.89 6.00
CA SER A 9 -2.59 -12.36 6.20
C SER A 9 -3.23 -11.89 7.51
N THR A 10 -2.42 -11.58 8.52
CA THR A 10 -2.89 -11.13 9.84
C THR A 10 -3.02 -9.60 9.96
N GLY A 11 -2.64 -8.85 8.91
CA GLY A 11 -2.83 -7.40 8.84
C GLY A 11 -4.20 -7.02 8.28
N SER A 12 -4.55 -5.74 8.32
CA SER A 12 -5.88 -5.24 7.90
C SER A 12 -6.28 -5.67 6.49
N ILE A 13 -5.38 -5.56 5.50
CA ILE A 13 -5.65 -6.00 4.12
C ILE A 13 -5.70 -7.52 4.03
N GLY A 14 -4.81 -8.23 4.72
CA GLY A 14 -4.77 -9.69 4.72
C GLY A 14 -6.05 -10.32 5.28
N THR A 15 -6.56 -9.81 6.41
CA THR A 15 -7.82 -10.29 7.01
C THR A 15 -9.00 -10.01 6.09
N GLN A 16 -9.06 -8.80 5.49
CA GLN A 16 -10.13 -8.45 4.55
C GLN A 16 -10.05 -9.23 3.23
N THR A 17 -8.84 -9.62 2.80
CA THR A 17 -8.64 -10.53 1.67
C THR A 17 -9.23 -11.91 1.97
N LEU A 18 -8.97 -12.43 3.16
CA LEU A 18 -9.52 -13.69 3.62
C LEU A 18 -11.05 -13.62 3.80
N ASP A 19 -11.60 -12.47 4.22
CA ASP A 19 -13.04 -12.23 4.23
C ASP A 19 -13.64 -12.33 2.82
N VAL A 20 -12.98 -11.73 1.81
CA VAL A 20 -13.41 -11.83 0.41
C VAL A 20 -13.36 -13.27 -0.09
N VAL A 21 -12.29 -14.00 0.21
CA VAL A 21 -12.15 -15.42 -0.14
C VAL A 21 -13.27 -16.25 0.49
N SER A 22 -13.58 -16.02 1.78
CA SER A 22 -14.64 -16.75 2.49
C SER A 22 -16.04 -16.55 1.92
N MET A 23 -16.30 -15.44 1.23
CA MET A 23 -17.60 -15.18 0.60
C MET A 23 -17.80 -15.90 -0.73
N HIS A 24 -16.72 -16.29 -1.39
CA HIS A 24 -16.74 -16.97 -2.69
C HIS A 24 -15.91 -18.27 -2.65
N PRO A 25 -16.26 -19.23 -1.76
CA PRO A 25 -15.47 -20.43 -1.51
C PRO A 25 -15.43 -21.41 -2.69
N ASP A 26 -16.35 -21.27 -3.66
CA ASP A 26 -16.36 -22.00 -4.92
C ASP A 26 -15.39 -21.40 -5.96
N GLN A 27 -15.02 -20.12 -5.78
CA GLN A 27 -14.16 -19.37 -6.70
C GLN A 27 -12.71 -19.35 -6.24
N PHE A 28 -12.46 -19.33 -4.93
CA PHE A 28 -11.12 -19.15 -4.37
C PHE A 28 -10.69 -20.29 -3.44
N ALA A 29 -9.38 -20.55 -3.43
CA ALA A 29 -8.73 -21.37 -2.42
C ALA A 29 -7.45 -20.67 -1.92
N VAL A 30 -7.16 -20.79 -0.63
CA VAL A 30 -5.92 -20.27 -0.04
C VAL A 30 -4.83 -21.32 -0.18
N GLU A 31 -3.77 -20.99 -0.92
CA GLU A 31 -2.63 -21.89 -1.12
C GLU A 31 -1.59 -21.69 0.00
N ALA A 32 -1.34 -20.44 0.40
CA ALA A 32 -0.38 -20.12 1.45
C ALA A 32 -0.71 -18.83 2.22
N LEU A 33 -0.29 -18.77 3.47
CA LEU A 33 -0.47 -17.60 4.36
C LEU A 33 0.84 -17.22 5.04
N ALA A 34 1.20 -15.93 4.98
CA ALA A 34 2.29 -15.41 5.80
C ALA A 34 1.77 -14.40 6.82
N GLY A 35 2.08 -14.60 8.09
CA GLY A 35 1.86 -13.61 9.15
C GLY A 35 3.18 -13.05 9.68
N GLY A 36 3.11 -11.92 10.37
CA GLY A 36 4.26 -11.36 11.09
C GLY A 36 4.46 -12.04 12.44
N SER A 37 4.10 -11.33 13.50
CA SER A 37 4.18 -11.78 14.90
C SER A 37 2.83 -12.22 15.50
N ASN A 38 1.71 -12.03 14.80
CA ASN A 38 0.38 -12.42 15.30
C ASN A 38 0.10 -13.91 15.06
N ILE A 39 0.86 -14.75 15.76
CA ILE A 39 0.82 -16.22 15.66
C ILE A 39 -0.55 -16.81 15.97
N LYS A 40 -1.29 -16.21 16.91
CA LYS A 40 -2.62 -16.69 17.32
C LYS A 40 -3.60 -16.59 16.16
N LEU A 41 -3.71 -15.40 15.55
CA LEU A 41 -4.59 -15.19 14.41
C LEU A 41 -4.14 -16.01 13.19
N LEU A 42 -2.83 -16.12 12.95
CA LEU A 42 -2.32 -16.94 11.85
C LEU A 42 -2.68 -18.42 12.03
N ALA A 43 -2.58 -18.96 13.25
CA ALA A 43 -3.00 -20.34 13.54
C ALA A 43 -4.51 -20.54 13.35
N GLU A 44 -5.34 -19.57 13.77
CA GLU A 44 -6.79 -19.59 13.51
C GLU A 44 -7.09 -19.59 12.01
N GLN A 45 -6.42 -18.73 11.24
CA GLN A 45 -6.53 -18.68 9.77
C GLN A 45 -6.07 -20.00 9.13
N ALA A 46 -4.95 -20.59 9.59
CA ALA A 46 -4.46 -21.86 9.07
C ALA A 46 -5.47 -23.00 9.29
N HIS A 47 -6.12 -23.05 10.46
CA HIS A 47 -7.18 -24.02 10.71
C HIS A 47 -8.41 -23.82 9.81
N LEU A 48 -8.79 -22.57 9.55
CA LEU A 48 -9.97 -22.27 8.75
C LEU A 48 -9.74 -22.56 7.26
N TYR A 49 -8.61 -22.09 6.71
CA TYR A 49 -8.36 -22.11 5.27
C TYR A 49 -7.52 -23.30 4.81
N GLN A 50 -6.89 -24.04 5.73
CA GLN A 50 -6.06 -25.22 5.45
C GLN A 50 -5.03 -24.99 4.32
N PRO A 51 -4.22 -23.90 4.35
CA PRO A 51 -3.20 -23.65 3.33
C PRO A 51 -2.13 -24.75 3.35
N LYS A 52 -1.42 -24.95 2.23
CA LYS A 52 -0.30 -25.91 2.18
C LYS A 52 0.95 -25.38 2.87
N LYS A 53 1.19 -24.07 2.77
CA LYS A 53 2.37 -23.41 3.34
C LYS A 53 2.00 -22.26 4.27
N VAL A 54 2.73 -22.13 5.37
CA VAL A 54 2.61 -21.03 6.33
C VAL A 54 3.98 -20.41 6.56
N SER A 55 4.06 -19.08 6.69
CA SER A 55 5.29 -18.39 7.10
C SER A 55 5.05 -17.40 8.24
N VAL A 56 6.06 -17.24 9.10
CA VAL A 56 6.09 -16.27 10.20
C VAL A 56 7.32 -15.38 10.15
N GLY A 57 7.33 -14.26 10.89
CA GLY A 57 8.41 -13.27 10.79
C GLY A 57 9.80 -13.77 11.21
N THR A 58 9.90 -14.73 12.14
CA THR A 58 11.19 -15.19 12.68
C THR A 58 11.20 -16.69 12.96
N ARG A 59 12.41 -17.25 13.10
CA ARG A 59 12.59 -18.66 13.49
C ARG A 59 11.97 -18.97 14.85
N GLN A 60 12.10 -18.07 15.81
CA GLN A 60 11.53 -18.22 17.15
C GLN A 60 10.00 -18.33 17.09
N LEU A 61 9.35 -17.48 16.29
CA LEU A 61 7.92 -17.55 16.06
C LEU A 61 7.51 -18.84 15.34
N ALA A 62 8.38 -19.40 14.49
CA ALA A 62 8.12 -20.67 13.81
C ALA A 62 8.12 -21.84 14.79
N GLU A 63 9.04 -21.85 15.75
CA GLU A 63 9.06 -22.83 16.84
C GLU A 63 7.81 -22.71 17.73
N GLU A 64 7.33 -21.48 17.97
CA GLU A 64 6.14 -21.20 18.77
C GLU A 64 4.83 -21.59 18.08
N ILE A 65 4.67 -21.30 16.77
CA ILE A 65 3.42 -21.58 16.05
C ILE A 65 3.29 -23.04 15.61
N ARG A 66 4.41 -23.77 15.42
CA ARG A 66 4.40 -25.16 14.93
C ARG A 66 3.41 -26.09 15.66
N PRO A 67 3.33 -26.14 17.00
CA PRO A 67 2.34 -26.99 17.69
C PRO A 67 0.89 -26.54 17.51
N LEU A 68 0.66 -25.32 17.03
CA LEU A 68 -0.66 -24.74 16.76
C LEU A 68 -1.12 -24.92 15.31
N LEU A 69 -0.29 -25.48 14.43
CA LEU A 69 -0.67 -25.67 13.03
C LEU A 69 -1.29 -27.05 12.79
N PRO A 70 -2.27 -27.16 11.88
CA PRO A 70 -2.73 -28.46 11.40
C PRO A 70 -1.57 -29.31 10.84
N PRO A 71 -1.64 -30.65 10.97
CA PRO A 71 -0.61 -31.53 10.48
C PRO A 71 -0.50 -31.48 8.95
N GLY A 72 0.74 -31.59 8.43
CA GLY A 72 1.01 -31.65 6.99
C GLY A 72 1.27 -30.30 6.31
N MET A 73 1.18 -29.18 7.03
CA MET A 73 1.58 -27.87 6.51
C MET A 73 3.10 -27.68 6.52
N GLU A 74 3.64 -27.09 5.46
CA GLU A 74 5.03 -26.66 5.41
C GLU A 74 5.18 -25.30 6.10
N LEU A 75 6.09 -25.22 7.08
CA LEU A 75 6.33 -24.01 7.86
C LEU A 75 7.67 -23.38 7.50
N HIS A 76 7.61 -22.12 7.08
CA HIS A 76 8.75 -21.26 6.76
C HIS A 76 8.81 -20.05 7.69
N TRP A 77 9.87 -19.24 7.56
CA TRP A 77 10.01 -18.01 8.33
C TRP A 77 10.92 -17.00 7.64
N GLY A 78 10.87 -15.76 8.09
CA GLY A 78 11.74 -14.68 7.62
C GLY A 78 11.47 -14.29 6.17
N ASN A 79 12.42 -13.57 5.59
CA ASN A 79 12.33 -13.09 4.21
C ASN A 79 12.37 -14.25 3.22
N GLU A 80 13.17 -15.29 3.50
CA GLU A 80 13.22 -16.51 2.70
C GLU A 80 11.86 -17.21 2.67
N GLY A 81 11.15 -17.24 3.81
CA GLY A 81 9.79 -17.76 3.86
C GLY A 81 8.79 -16.95 3.04
N LEU A 82 8.90 -15.62 3.04
CA LEU A 82 8.05 -14.78 2.16
C LEU A 82 8.31 -15.07 0.67
N VAL A 83 9.58 -15.18 0.27
CA VAL A 83 9.96 -15.52 -1.11
C VAL A 83 9.45 -16.90 -1.51
N GLU A 84 9.62 -17.90 -0.64
CA GLU A 84 9.14 -19.26 -0.85
C GLU A 84 7.63 -19.30 -1.07
N LEU A 85 6.84 -18.64 -0.22
CA LEU A 85 5.38 -18.61 -0.35
C LEU A 85 4.92 -17.84 -1.59
N ALA A 86 5.67 -16.81 -2.00
CA ALA A 86 5.35 -15.98 -3.16
C ALA A 86 5.62 -16.69 -4.49
N ALA A 87 6.72 -17.43 -4.60
CA ALA A 87 7.16 -18.03 -5.87
C ALA A 87 6.87 -19.54 -5.97
N ASN A 88 7.10 -20.29 -4.90
CA ASN A 88 7.15 -21.76 -4.92
C ASN A 88 5.85 -22.37 -4.41
N THR A 89 4.73 -21.96 -5.01
CA THR A 89 3.39 -22.45 -4.68
C THR A 89 2.57 -22.70 -5.94
N GLU A 90 1.46 -23.42 -5.81
CA GLU A 90 0.48 -23.58 -6.89
C GLU A 90 -0.48 -22.38 -6.99
N ALA A 91 -0.18 -21.26 -6.35
CA ALA A 91 -1.03 -20.07 -6.40
C ALA A 91 -1.07 -19.50 -7.83
N ASP A 92 -2.22 -18.97 -8.23
CA ASP A 92 -2.37 -18.17 -9.46
C ASP A 92 -2.04 -16.69 -9.19
N MET A 93 -2.27 -16.25 -7.95
CA MET A 93 -2.09 -14.86 -7.51
C MET A 93 -1.44 -14.78 -6.13
N VAL A 94 -0.59 -13.77 -5.96
CA VAL A 94 -0.02 -13.38 -4.67
C VAL A 94 -0.56 -12.01 -4.29
N VAL A 95 -1.27 -11.94 -3.16
CA VAL A 95 -1.65 -10.67 -2.53
C VAL A 95 -0.53 -10.23 -1.59
N THR A 96 0.06 -9.08 -1.89
CA THR A 96 1.18 -8.50 -1.16
C THR A 96 0.65 -7.43 -0.18
N ALA A 97 0.38 -7.86 1.05
CA ALA A 97 -0.19 -7.05 2.13
C ALA A 97 0.76 -6.90 3.33
N VAL A 98 2.07 -7.10 3.10
CA VAL A 98 3.12 -6.80 4.09
C VAL A 98 3.39 -5.30 4.14
N MET A 99 3.92 -4.80 5.25
CA MET A 99 4.23 -3.37 5.41
C MET A 99 5.68 -3.06 5.03
N GLY A 100 5.91 -1.84 4.54
CA GLY A 100 7.25 -1.32 4.24
C GLY A 100 7.94 -2.01 3.07
N SER A 101 9.26 -1.90 2.99
CA SER A 101 10.10 -2.45 1.90
C SER A 101 10.27 -3.98 1.93
N VAL A 102 9.77 -4.65 2.98
CA VAL A 102 9.89 -6.11 3.16
C VAL A 102 9.21 -6.91 2.03
N GLY A 103 8.21 -6.32 1.37
CA GLY A 103 7.50 -6.94 0.26
C GLY A 103 8.27 -7.02 -1.06
N LEU A 104 9.39 -6.32 -1.20
CA LEU A 104 10.06 -6.16 -2.49
C LEU A 104 10.57 -7.49 -3.07
N HIS A 105 11.34 -8.25 -2.30
CA HIS A 105 11.91 -9.52 -2.74
C HIS A 105 10.86 -10.56 -3.10
N SER A 106 9.83 -10.70 -2.26
CA SER A 106 8.74 -11.64 -2.50
C SER A 106 7.89 -11.24 -3.70
N THR A 107 7.69 -9.93 -3.94
CA THR A 107 7.00 -9.43 -5.14
C THR A 107 7.80 -9.76 -6.41
N LEU A 108 9.11 -9.48 -6.43
CA LEU A 108 9.97 -9.81 -7.58
C LEU A 108 10.02 -11.33 -7.84
N ALA A 109 10.07 -12.14 -6.78
CA ALA A 109 10.06 -13.59 -6.91
C ALA A 109 8.73 -14.13 -7.45
N ALA A 110 7.59 -13.59 -7.00
CA ALA A 110 6.28 -13.93 -7.54
C ALA A 110 6.16 -13.56 -9.04
N ILE A 111 6.67 -12.39 -9.43
CA ILE A 111 6.73 -11.97 -10.84
C ILE A 111 7.58 -12.93 -11.67
N GLU A 112 8.75 -13.32 -11.16
CA GLU A 112 9.66 -14.25 -11.85
C GLU A 112 8.99 -15.62 -12.07
N ALA A 113 8.21 -16.07 -11.08
CA ALA A 113 7.40 -17.29 -11.12
C ALA A 113 6.10 -17.16 -11.94
N GLY A 114 5.82 -15.99 -12.54
CA GLY A 114 4.66 -15.77 -13.41
C GLY A 114 3.33 -15.62 -12.68
N LYS A 115 3.35 -15.28 -11.39
CA LYS A 115 2.12 -15.13 -10.57
C LYS A 115 1.51 -13.76 -10.76
N GLN A 116 0.18 -13.66 -10.81
CA GLN A 116 -0.50 -12.36 -10.77
C GLN A 116 -0.24 -11.68 -9.42
N ILE A 117 -0.04 -10.36 -9.41
CA ILE A 117 0.23 -9.62 -8.16
C ILE A 117 -0.98 -8.78 -7.79
N GLY A 118 -1.61 -9.09 -6.66
CA GLY A 118 -2.50 -8.16 -5.97
C GLY A 118 -1.65 -7.26 -5.09
N LEU A 119 -1.47 -6.00 -5.49
CA LEU A 119 -0.52 -5.09 -4.86
C LEU A 119 -1.22 -4.15 -3.88
N ALA A 120 -1.00 -4.37 -2.58
CA ALA A 120 -1.46 -3.46 -1.51
C ALA A 120 -0.30 -2.73 -0.80
N ASN A 121 0.93 -3.21 -0.98
CA ASN A 121 2.13 -2.63 -0.40
C ASN A 121 2.75 -1.60 -1.35
N LYS A 122 2.31 -0.34 -1.23
CA LYS A 122 2.78 0.78 -2.04
C LYS A 122 4.28 1.01 -1.95
N GLU A 123 4.89 0.75 -0.78
CA GLU A 123 6.31 0.97 -0.55
C GLU A 123 7.22 0.16 -1.50
N THR A 124 6.74 -0.98 -2.02
CA THR A 124 7.45 -1.75 -3.06
C THR A 124 7.61 -0.94 -4.35
N LEU A 125 6.57 -0.28 -4.83
CA LEU A 125 6.66 0.56 -6.03
C LEU A 125 7.31 1.92 -5.76
N VAL A 126 7.16 2.46 -4.55
CA VAL A 126 7.86 3.69 -4.18
C VAL A 126 9.38 3.50 -4.24
N THR A 127 9.90 2.40 -3.68
CA THR A 127 11.34 2.16 -3.55
C THR A 127 11.98 1.56 -4.80
N ALA A 128 11.25 0.72 -5.54
CA ALA A 128 11.80 -0.09 -6.63
C ALA A 128 10.86 -0.19 -7.84
N GLY A 129 10.05 0.84 -8.08
CA GLY A 129 9.04 0.84 -9.13
C GLY A 129 9.59 0.52 -10.52
N HIS A 130 10.79 1.01 -10.87
CA HIS A 130 11.45 0.67 -12.14
C HIS A 130 11.75 -0.82 -12.26
N LEU A 131 12.30 -1.45 -11.22
CA LEU A 131 12.62 -2.88 -11.22
C LEU A 131 11.35 -3.73 -11.30
N VAL A 132 10.34 -3.40 -10.48
CA VAL A 132 9.10 -4.19 -10.37
C VAL A 132 8.30 -4.11 -11.66
N THR A 133 8.07 -2.90 -12.19
CA THR A 133 7.25 -2.71 -13.39
C THR A 133 7.93 -3.22 -14.66
N GLU A 134 9.25 -3.05 -14.78
CA GLU A 134 10.02 -3.61 -15.91
C GLU A 134 9.94 -5.14 -15.91
N ARG A 135 10.15 -5.79 -14.76
CA ARG A 135 10.08 -7.25 -14.63
C ARG A 135 8.67 -7.77 -14.87
N ALA A 136 7.65 -7.12 -14.31
CA ALA A 136 6.26 -7.49 -14.53
C ALA A 136 5.90 -7.43 -16.03
N ARG A 137 6.28 -6.35 -16.71
CA ARG A 137 6.08 -6.18 -18.16
C ARG A 137 6.83 -7.25 -18.97
N ALA A 138 8.09 -7.52 -18.65
CA ALA A 138 8.90 -8.51 -19.34
C ALA A 138 8.33 -9.94 -19.21
N LYS A 139 7.69 -10.24 -18.07
CA LYS A 139 7.05 -11.55 -17.80
C LYS A 139 5.59 -11.62 -18.22
N GLY A 140 4.97 -10.51 -18.63
CA GLY A 140 3.53 -10.45 -18.89
C GLY A 140 2.69 -10.67 -17.63
N VAL A 141 3.25 -10.37 -16.46
CA VAL A 141 2.58 -10.51 -15.16
C VAL A 141 1.74 -9.26 -14.88
N PRO A 142 0.43 -9.38 -14.61
CA PRO A 142 -0.40 -8.24 -14.25
C PRO A 142 -0.13 -7.80 -12.81
N LEU A 143 0.01 -6.48 -12.63
CA LEU A 143 0.01 -5.81 -11.33
C LEU A 143 -1.39 -5.21 -11.13
N LEU A 144 -2.16 -5.79 -10.22
CA LEU A 144 -3.53 -5.38 -9.92
C LEU A 144 -3.54 -4.56 -8.63
N PRO A 145 -3.85 -3.25 -8.69
CA PRO A 145 -3.83 -2.39 -7.52
C PRO A 145 -4.97 -2.74 -6.55
N ILE A 146 -4.60 -2.91 -5.29
CA ILE A 146 -5.52 -3.07 -4.16
C ILE A 146 -5.69 -1.74 -3.40
N ASP A 147 -4.71 -0.86 -3.44
CA ASP A 147 -4.86 0.48 -2.86
C ASP A 147 -6.08 1.20 -3.48
N SER A 148 -6.85 1.91 -2.65
CA SER A 148 -8.23 2.27 -2.97
C SER A 148 -8.31 3.25 -4.14
N GLU A 149 -7.40 4.21 -4.16
CA GLU A 149 -7.25 5.25 -5.17
C GLU A 149 -6.77 4.68 -6.51
N HIS A 150 -5.78 3.79 -6.48
CA HIS A 150 -5.27 3.16 -7.70
C HIS A 150 -6.24 2.11 -8.24
N SER A 151 -6.93 1.39 -7.36
CA SER A 151 -8.02 0.49 -7.77
C SER A 151 -9.17 1.28 -8.40
N ALA A 152 -9.48 2.47 -7.89
CA ALA A 152 -10.45 3.38 -8.49
C ALA A 152 -10.02 3.84 -9.88
N ILE A 153 -8.77 4.28 -10.06
CA ILE A 153 -8.22 4.62 -11.38
C ILE A 153 -8.26 3.41 -12.32
N PHE A 154 -7.80 2.25 -11.87
CA PHE A 154 -7.79 1.02 -12.66
C PHE A 154 -9.20 0.61 -13.11
N GLN A 155 -10.22 0.83 -12.26
CA GLN A 155 -11.62 0.64 -12.63
C GLN A 155 -12.12 1.65 -13.68
N CYS A 156 -11.69 2.91 -13.59
CA CYS A 156 -12.03 3.95 -14.56
C CYS A 156 -11.38 3.71 -15.95
N LEU A 157 -10.23 3.05 -15.97
CA LEU A 157 -9.49 2.72 -17.20
C LEU A 157 -10.01 1.46 -17.91
N ASN A 158 -11.00 0.76 -17.36
CA ASN A 158 -11.49 -0.49 -17.93
C ASN A 158 -12.24 -0.28 -19.25
N GLY A 159 -11.60 -0.65 -20.36
CA GLY A 159 -12.12 -0.44 -21.72
C GLY A 159 -11.56 0.82 -22.40
N GLU A 160 -10.77 1.61 -21.68
CA GLU A 160 -10.17 2.86 -22.17
C GLU A 160 -8.75 2.64 -22.69
N ARG A 161 -8.28 3.56 -23.53
CA ARG A 161 -6.90 3.53 -24.04
C ARG A 161 -6.04 4.49 -23.22
N MET A 162 -4.91 4.02 -22.71
CA MET A 162 -4.00 4.85 -21.91
C MET A 162 -3.56 6.15 -22.61
N LYS A 163 -3.43 6.15 -23.94
CA LYS A 163 -3.06 7.35 -24.71
C LYS A 163 -4.14 8.46 -24.71
N ASP A 164 -5.37 8.11 -24.35
CA ASP A 164 -6.49 9.07 -24.26
C ASP A 164 -6.61 9.65 -22.85
N VAL A 165 -5.79 9.20 -21.89
CA VAL A 165 -5.73 9.79 -20.55
C VAL A 165 -5.02 11.14 -20.64
N ALA A 166 -5.62 12.18 -20.07
CA ALA A 166 -5.01 13.49 -19.90
C ALA A 166 -4.36 13.58 -18.52
N HIS A 167 -5.15 13.39 -17.46
CA HIS A 167 -4.74 13.46 -16.07
C HIS A 167 -5.43 12.39 -15.23
N ILE A 168 -4.82 12.04 -14.11
CA ILE A 168 -5.49 11.33 -13.01
C ILE A 168 -5.53 12.23 -11.79
N THR A 169 -6.58 12.07 -10.97
CA THR A 169 -6.67 12.74 -9.68
C THR A 169 -6.82 11.73 -8.57
N LEU A 170 -5.84 11.72 -7.68
CA LEU A 170 -5.85 10.99 -6.42
C LEU A 170 -6.58 11.82 -5.37
N THR A 171 -7.71 11.34 -4.85
CA THR A 171 -8.39 12.04 -3.76
C THR A 171 -7.80 11.68 -2.41
N ALA A 172 -7.68 12.63 -1.49
CA ALA A 172 -7.16 12.43 -0.13
C ALA A 172 -8.21 12.77 0.93
N SER A 173 -8.30 12.03 2.02
CA SER A 173 -9.21 12.36 3.14
C SER A 173 -8.78 13.61 3.93
N GLY A 174 -7.49 13.97 3.84
CA GLY A 174 -6.80 14.98 4.65
C GLY A 174 -6.30 14.48 6.01
N GLY A 175 -6.62 13.25 6.38
CA GLY A 175 -6.23 12.66 7.66
C GLY A 175 -6.85 13.33 8.90
N SER A 176 -6.40 12.90 10.07
CA SER A 176 -6.96 13.29 11.38
C SER A 176 -6.86 14.79 11.68
N PHE A 177 -5.93 15.49 11.04
CA PHE A 177 -5.60 16.89 11.34
C PHE A 177 -5.95 17.88 10.23
N ARG A 178 -6.77 17.48 9.24
CA ARG A 178 -7.08 18.29 8.05
C ARG A 178 -7.64 19.68 8.35
N ASP A 179 -8.32 19.85 9.48
CA ASP A 179 -8.94 21.11 9.89
C ASP A 179 -8.09 21.91 10.91
N LEU A 180 -6.90 21.42 11.28
CA LEU A 180 -5.99 22.09 12.20
C LEU A 180 -5.00 23.01 11.48
N THR A 181 -4.72 24.17 12.09
CA THR A 181 -3.64 25.09 11.72
C THR A 181 -2.26 24.52 12.08
N ARG A 182 -1.19 25.04 11.47
CA ARG A 182 0.18 24.58 11.75
C ARG A 182 0.59 24.82 13.21
N GLU A 183 0.12 25.91 13.82
CA GLU A 183 0.38 26.21 15.24
C GLU A 183 -0.24 25.16 16.15
N GLN A 184 -1.46 24.70 15.85
CA GLN A 184 -2.15 23.67 16.62
C GLN A 184 -1.47 22.30 16.53
N LEU A 185 -0.78 22.00 15.41
CA LEU A 185 -0.04 20.74 15.24
C LEU A 185 1.16 20.58 16.16
N ARG A 186 1.61 21.65 16.84
CA ARG A 186 2.72 21.57 17.79
C ARG A 186 2.36 20.74 19.03
N GLU A 187 1.08 20.71 19.38
CA GLU A 187 0.59 20.13 20.63
C GLU A 187 -0.17 18.81 20.42
N VAL A 188 -0.28 18.31 19.18
CA VAL A 188 -1.04 17.07 18.90
C VAL A 188 -0.28 15.85 19.41
N THR A 189 -1.04 14.89 19.93
CA THR A 189 -0.49 13.65 20.49
C THR A 189 -0.66 12.46 19.52
N VAL A 190 0.01 11.35 19.85
CA VAL A 190 -0.21 10.07 19.15
C VAL A 190 -1.67 9.64 19.24
N GLU A 191 -2.31 9.82 20.40
CA GLU A 191 -3.72 9.46 20.59
C GLU A 191 -4.65 10.27 19.67
N ASP A 192 -4.35 11.55 19.47
CA ASP A 192 -5.11 12.41 18.55
C ASP A 192 -4.92 11.97 17.10
N ALA A 193 -3.69 11.63 16.72
CA ALA A 193 -3.38 11.22 15.36
C ALA A 193 -4.08 9.91 14.97
N LEU A 194 -4.19 8.96 15.91
CA LEU A 194 -4.81 7.65 15.67
C LEU A 194 -6.34 7.68 15.50
N LYS A 195 -6.99 8.83 15.71
CA LYS A 195 -8.45 9.02 15.53
C LYS A 195 -8.79 9.41 14.08
N HIS A 196 -8.56 8.49 13.13
CA HIS A 196 -8.83 8.76 11.71
C HIS A 196 -10.35 8.88 11.42
N PRO A 197 -10.83 9.89 10.65
CA PRO A 197 -12.27 10.18 10.52
C PRO A 197 -13.07 9.15 9.70
N ASN A 198 -12.45 8.55 8.66
CA ASN A 198 -13.19 7.78 7.65
C ASN A 198 -12.81 6.29 7.57
N TRP A 199 -11.66 5.90 8.10
CA TRP A 199 -11.04 4.61 7.82
C TRP A 199 -10.49 4.00 9.11
N SER A 200 -10.69 2.70 9.28
CA SER A 200 -10.04 1.91 10.34
C SER A 200 -8.78 1.26 9.77
N MET A 201 -7.61 1.75 10.17
CA MET A 201 -6.33 1.37 9.56
C MET A 201 -5.24 1.15 10.62
N GLY A 202 -4.11 0.58 10.20
CA GLY A 202 -2.93 0.41 11.06
C GLY A 202 -2.33 1.76 11.49
N ALA A 203 -1.61 1.77 12.62
CA ALA A 203 -1.06 3.00 13.20
C ALA A 203 -0.18 3.80 12.22
N LYS A 204 0.75 3.14 11.51
CA LYS A 204 1.67 3.80 10.55
C LYS A 204 0.93 4.56 9.45
N ILE A 205 0.01 3.88 8.75
CA ILE A 205 -0.76 4.50 7.65
C ILE A 205 -1.69 5.61 8.18
N THR A 206 -2.19 5.51 9.41
CA THR A 206 -2.96 6.60 10.04
C THR A 206 -2.10 7.84 10.26
N ILE A 207 -0.84 7.70 10.69
CA ILE A 207 0.09 8.84 10.79
C ILE A 207 0.46 9.38 9.41
N ASP A 208 0.78 8.50 8.46
CA ASP A 208 1.06 8.91 7.08
C ASP A 208 -0.11 9.66 6.43
N SER A 209 -1.35 9.28 6.76
CA SER A 209 -2.54 10.03 6.36
C SER A 209 -2.59 11.40 7.04
N ALA A 210 -2.29 11.51 8.33
CA ALA A 210 -2.26 12.81 9.02
C ALA A 210 -1.18 13.77 8.48
N THR A 211 -0.03 13.26 8.01
CA THR A 211 1.06 14.03 7.41
C THR A 211 0.94 14.22 5.90
N MET A 212 -0.03 13.55 5.25
CA MET A 212 -0.14 13.37 3.80
C MET A 212 1.07 12.67 3.13
N VAL A 213 1.96 12.03 3.90
CA VAL A 213 2.96 11.11 3.33
C VAL A 213 2.26 9.97 2.60
N ASN A 214 1.15 9.44 3.13
CA ASN A 214 0.40 8.35 2.50
C ASN A 214 0.04 8.71 1.05
N LYS A 215 -0.52 9.90 0.85
CA LYS A 215 -0.88 10.41 -0.47
C LYS A 215 0.34 10.66 -1.35
N GLY A 216 1.45 11.10 -0.75
CA GLY A 216 2.73 11.25 -1.45
C GLY A 216 3.29 9.92 -1.98
N LEU A 217 3.23 8.85 -1.18
CA LEU A 217 3.62 7.51 -1.61
C LEU A 217 2.72 7.03 -2.75
N GLU A 218 1.42 7.28 -2.66
CA GLU A 218 0.44 6.92 -3.70
C GLU A 218 0.65 7.68 -5.01
N VAL A 219 1.12 8.93 -4.98
CA VAL A 219 1.53 9.69 -6.18
C VAL A 219 2.67 8.97 -6.91
N ILE A 220 3.70 8.54 -6.17
CA ILE A 220 4.84 7.81 -6.74
C ILE A 220 4.38 6.44 -7.25
N GLU A 221 3.52 5.75 -6.52
CA GLU A 221 2.94 4.48 -6.95
C GLU A 221 2.12 4.62 -8.24
N ALA A 222 1.31 5.68 -8.37
CA ALA A 222 0.48 5.92 -9.54
C ALA A 222 1.32 6.17 -10.81
N HIS A 223 2.44 6.87 -10.68
CA HIS A 223 3.42 7.04 -11.76
C HIS A 223 3.85 5.66 -12.31
N TRP A 224 4.19 4.73 -11.43
CA TRP A 224 4.66 3.40 -11.83
C TRP A 224 3.54 2.50 -12.36
N LEU A 225 2.37 2.49 -11.72
CA LEU A 225 1.26 1.63 -12.12
C LEU A 225 0.68 2.02 -13.49
N PHE A 226 0.58 3.32 -13.76
CA PHE A 226 -0.12 3.83 -14.93
C PHE A 226 0.81 4.42 -16.00
N GLY A 227 2.11 4.53 -15.72
CA GLY A 227 3.10 5.05 -16.67
C GLY A 227 2.85 6.52 -17.05
N LEU A 228 2.36 7.32 -16.09
CA LEU A 228 2.02 8.73 -16.26
C LEU A 228 3.10 9.62 -15.67
N ASP A 229 3.41 10.73 -16.33
CA ASP A 229 4.33 11.73 -15.79
C ASP A 229 3.71 12.39 -14.54
N TYR A 230 4.56 12.89 -13.62
CA TYR A 230 4.08 13.52 -12.37
C TYR A 230 3.19 14.75 -12.61
N GLU A 231 3.38 15.45 -13.73
CA GLU A 231 2.53 16.55 -14.19
C GLU A 231 1.11 16.11 -14.58
N GLN A 232 0.90 14.82 -14.82
CA GLN A 232 -0.40 14.23 -15.10
C GLN A 232 -1.10 13.68 -13.85
N ILE A 233 -0.48 13.81 -12.66
CA ILE A 233 -0.99 13.26 -11.40
C ILE A 233 -1.35 14.40 -10.47
N HIS A 234 -2.64 14.60 -10.27
CA HIS A 234 -3.18 15.62 -9.37
C HIS A 234 -3.61 15.00 -8.04
N VAL A 235 -3.68 15.84 -7.00
CA VAL A 235 -4.17 15.45 -5.68
C VAL A 235 -5.21 16.46 -5.21
N LEU A 236 -6.38 15.97 -4.80
CA LEU A 236 -7.43 16.81 -4.22
C LEU A 236 -7.85 16.33 -2.84
N LEU A 237 -8.08 17.27 -1.93
CA LEU A 237 -8.71 16.99 -0.65
C LEU A 237 -10.20 16.70 -0.86
N HIS A 238 -10.62 15.49 -0.56
CA HIS A 238 -12.01 15.02 -0.56
C HIS A 238 -12.37 14.41 0.81
N PRO A 239 -12.92 15.23 1.73
CA PRO A 239 -13.14 14.84 3.13
C PRO A 239 -14.08 13.65 3.33
N GLU A 240 -15.03 13.42 2.42
CA GLU A 240 -16.02 12.35 2.53
C GLU A 240 -15.48 10.98 2.11
N SER A 241 -14.38 10.93 1.35
CA SER A 241 -13.77 9.69 0.82
C SER A 241 -14.77 8.79 0.07
N ILE A 242 -15.71 9.39 -0.66
CA ILE A 242 -16.72 8.68 -1.47
C ILE A 242 -16.27 8.51 -2.90
N ILE A 243 -15.79 9.57 -3.55
CA ILE A 243 -15.01 9.44 -4.78
C ILE A 243 -13.62 8.99 -4.35
N HIS A 244 -13.21 7.78 -4.74
CA HIS A 244 -11.91 7.26 -4.34
C HIS A 244 -10.79 7.78 -5.26
N SER A 245 -11.04 7.93 -6.56
CA SER A 245 -10.19 8.66 -7.52
C SER A 245 -10.91 8.75 -8.86
N TYR A 246 -10.37 9.54 -9.78
CA TYR A 246 -10.94 9.69 -11.11
C TYR A 246 -9.88 9.95 -12.17
N VAL A 247 -10.28 9.73 -13.42
CA VAL A 247 -9.46 9.90 -14.62
C VAL A 247 -10.13 10.93 -15.51
N GLU A 248 -9.35 11.91 -15.97
CA GLU A 248 -9.73 12.86 -17.00
C GLU A 248 -9.10 12.46 -18.33
N PHE A 249 -9.91 12.47 -19.39
CA PHE A 249 -9.50 12.10 -20.74
C PHE A 249 -9.25 13.32 -21.63
N GLN A 250 -8.59 13.11 -22.77
CA GLN A 250 -8.24 14.17 -23.75
C GLN A 250 -9.46 14.93 -24.30
N ASP A 251 -10.66 14.35 -24.22
CA ASP A 251 -11.92 14.99 -24.60
C ASP A 251 -12.59 15.74 -23.44
N THR A 252 -11.89 15.92 -22.32
CA THR A 252 -12.33 16.54 -21.05
C THR A 252 -13.38 15.75 -20.26
N SER A 253 -13.73 14.54 -20.71
CA SER A 253 -14.59 13.64 -19.94
C SER A 253 -13.88 13.18 -18.67
N ILE A 254 -14.65 13.03 -17.59
CA ILE A 254 -14.16 12.49 -16.32
C ILE A 254 -14.94 11.22 -15.98
N VAL A 255 -14.21 10.15 -15.69
CA VAL A 255 -14.76 8.91 -15.13
C VAL A 255 -14.22 8.77 -13.71
N ALA A 256 -15.13 8.61 -12.75
CA ALA A 256 -14.80 8.48 -11.33
C ALA A 256 -15.36 7.16 -10.79
N GLN A 257 -14.59 6.51 -9.90
CA GLN A 257 -15.09 5.39 -9.12
C GLN A 257 -15.54 5.88 -7.74
N LEU A 258 -16.76 5.50 -7.36
CA LEU A 258 -17.40 5.88 -6.11
C LEU A 258 -17.73 4.65 -5.27
N GLY A 259 -17.59 4.77 -3.96
CA GLY A 259 -17.92 3.71 -3.01
C GLY A 259 -17.99 4.21 -1.58
N ASN A 260 -18.58 3.40 -0.70
CA ASN A 260 -18.32 3.57 0.73
C ASN A 260 -16.87 3.15 1.02
N PRO A 261 -16.18 3.77 2.00
CA PRO A 261 -14.80 3.44 2.35
C PRO A 261 -14.69 2.03 2.94
N ASP A 262 -14.52 1.04 2.06
CA ASP A 262 -14.48 -0.39 2.38
C ASP A 262 -13.46 -1.11 1.47
N MET A 263 -12.33 -1.53 2.04
CA MET A 263 -11.23 -2.14 1.26
C MET A 263 -11.60 -3.50 0.66
N ARG A 264 -12.68 -4.14 1.09
CA ARG A 264 -13.15 -5.38 0.45
C ARG A 264 -13.56 -5.15 -1.00
N VAL A 265 -13.96 -3.94 -1.38
CA VAL A 265 -14.28 -3.59 -2.77
C VAL A 265 -13.05 -3.62 -3.68
N PRO A 266 -11.98 -2.84 -3.43
CA PRO A 266 -10.78 -2.89 -4.28
C PRO A 266 -10.05 -4.24 -4.19
N ILE A 267 -10.02 -4.89 -3.02
CA ILE A 267 -9.50 -6.25 -2.87
C ILE A 267 -10.26 -7.22 -3.78
N GLN A 268 -11.59 -7.25 -3.70
CA GLN A 268 -12.38 -8.15 -4.53
C GLN A 268 -12.18 -7.86 -6.01
N TYR A 269 -12.11 -6.59 -6.41
CA TYR A 269 -11.88 -6.24 -7.82
C TYR A 269 -10.54 -6.78 -8.31
N ALA A 270 -9.46 -6.67 -7.53
CA ALA A 270 -8.17 -7.27 -7.89
C ALA A 270 -8.25 -8.81 -7.98
N LEU A 271 -8.97 -9.47 -7.06
CA LEU A 271 -9.10 -10.94 -7.09
C LEU A 271 -9.92 -11.44 -8.28
N THR A 272 -11.01 -10.74 -8.64
CA THR A 272 -11.99 -11.18 -9.64
C THR A 272 -11.79 -10.60 -11.03
N TYR A 273 -10.94 -9.58 -11.20
CA TYR A 273 -10.72 -8.92 -12.49
C TYR A 273 -10.46 -9.95 -13.61
N PRO A 274 -11.11 -9.82 -14.79
CA PRO A 274 -11.95 -8.70 -15.23
C PRO A 274 -13.43 -8.77 -14.82
N GLU A 275 -13.84 -9.80 -14.08
CA GLU A 275 -15.21 -10.00 -13.65
C GLU A 275 -15.53 -9.23 -12.37
N ARG A 276 -16.82 -8.99 -12.13
CA ARG A 276 -17.33 -8.41 -10.88
C ARG A 276 -18.25 -9.41 -10.21
N MET A 277 -18.06 -9.60 -8.91
CA MET A 277 -18.88 -10.47 -8.07
C MET A 277 -19.64 -9.68 -7.00
N LYS A 278 -20.62 -10.32 -6.36
CA LYS A 278 -21.38 -9.69 -5.27
C LYS A 278 -20.45 -9.36 -4.10
N SER A 279 -20.49 -8.11 -3.64
CA SER A 279 -19.71 -7.62 -2.50
C SER A 279 -20.58 -7.50 -1.23
N PRO A 280 -20.01 -7.67 -0.02
CA PRO A 280 -20.71 -7.42 1.24
C PRO A 280 -20.78 -5.93 1.60
N ALA A 281 -20.06 -5.08 0.86
CA ALA A 281 -20.03 -3.65 1.13
C ALA A 281 -21.44 -3.05 1.03
N LYS A 282 -21.77 -2.14 1.95
CA LYS A 282 -23.06 -1.45 1.94
C LYS A 282 -23.19 -0.69 0.60
N PRO A 283 -24.35 -0.75 -0.09
CA PRO A 283 -24.60 0.09 -1.25
C PRO A 283 -24.48 1.58 -0.89
N LEU A 284 -23.86 2.36 -1.76
CA LEU A 284 -23.75 3.81 -1.62
C LEU A 284 -25.08 4.48 -1.99
N SER A 285 -25.54 5.41 -1.15
CA SER A 285 -26.68 6.28 -1.45
C SER A 285 -26.18 7.73 -1.56
N LEU A 286 -26.09 8.25 -2.79
CA LEU A 286 -25.68 9.65 -3.00
C LEU A 286 -26.68 10.65 -2.40
N ALA A 287 -27.96 10.28 -2.33
CA ALA A 287 -28.97 11.08 -1.66
C ALA A 287 -28.73 11.19 -0.14
N GLU A 288 -28.23 10.12 0.51
CA GLU A 288 -27.83 10.14 1.93
C GLU A 288 -26.54 10.92 2.15
N VAL A 289 -25.56 10.79 1.24
CA VAL A 289 -24.31 11.56 1.31
C VAL A 289 -24.58 13.06 1.16
N GLY A 290 -25.45 13.44 0.22
CA GLY A 290 -25.95 14.80 0.03
C GLY A 290 -24.95 15.76 -0.63
N LYS A 291 -23.72 15.85 -0.13
CA LYS A 291 -22.67 16.74 -0.65
C LYS A 291 -21.32 16.05 -0.72
N LEU A 292 -20.57 16.37 -1.77
CA LEU A 292 -19.18 15.97 -1.95
C LEU A 292 -18.36 17.25 -2.09
N HIS A 293 -17.35 17.43 -1.23
CA HIS A 293 -16.51 18.61 -1.25
C HIS A 293 -15.13 18.27 -1.81
N PHE A 294 -14.59 19.21 -2.57
CA PHE A 294 -13.24 19.14 -3.13
C PHE A 294 -12.51 20.44 -2.81
N LYS A 295 -11.25 20.33 -2.42
CA LYS A 295 -10.35 21.46 -2.22
C LYS A 295 -8.97 21.13 -2.76
N GLU A 296 -8.28 22.14 -3.26
CA GLU A 296 -6.86 22.04 -3.58
C GLU A 296 -6.04 21.69 -2.34
N MET A 297 -4.94 20.96 -2.54
CA MET A 297 -3.99 20.66 -1.47
C MET A 297 -3.16 21.89 -1.13
N ASP A 298 -3.00 22.16 0.16
CA ASP A 298 -2.08 23.19 0.66
C ASP A 298 -0.71 22.56 0.96
N PHE A 299 0.27 22.79 0.09
CA PHE A 299 1.63 22.26 0.23
C PHE A 299 2.45 22.91 1.36
N TYR A 300 2.03 24.07 1.87
CA TYR A 300 2.62 24.65 3.08
C TYR A 300 2.07 23.95 4.33
N ARG A 301 0.79 23.61 4.32
CA ARG A 301 0.15 22.80 5.36
C ARG A 301 0.62 21.34 5.34
N PHE A 302 0.91 20.79 4.16
CA PHE A 302 1.32 19.40 3.95
C PHE A 302 2.66 19.29 3.19
N PRO A 303 3.79 19.68 3.82
CA PRO A 303 5.09 19.71 3.14
C PRO A 303 5.56 18.33 2.71
N CYS A 304 5.21 17.26 3.42
CA CYS A 304 5.55 15.90 3.01
C CYS A 304 4.97 15.49 1.65
N LEU A 305 3.80 16.02 1.28
CA LEU A 305 3.23 15.77 -0.05
C LEU A 305 4.08 16.44 -1.14
N ARG A 306 4.52 17.68 -0.90
CA ARG A 306 5.47 18.39 -1.80
C ARG A 306 6.76 17.59 -1.94
N LEU A 307 7.36 17.17 -0.82
CA LEU A 307 8.60 16.38 -0.81
C LEU A 307 8.45 15.07 -1.59
N ALA A 308 7.30 14.42 -1.53
CA ALA A 308 7.04 13.21 -2.31
C ALA A 308 7.01 13.48 -3.83
N PHE A 309 6.37 14.57 -4.29
CA PHE A 309 6.44 14.99 -5.69
C PHE A 309 7.88 15.30 -6.12
N GLU A 310 8.64 16.02 -5.30
CA GLU A 310 10.04 16.34 -5.58
C GLU A 310 10.89 15.07 -5.70
N CYS A 311 10.79 14.16 -4.73
CA CYS A 311 11.52 12.89 -4.74
C CYS A 311 11.13 12.00 -5.93
N GLY A 312 9.83 11.93 -6.23
CA GLY A 312 9.33 11.20 -7.39
C GLY A 312 9.94 11.71 -8.70
N LYS A 313 9.89 13.02 -8.93
CA LYS A 313 10.49 13.66 -10.11
C LYS A 313 12.00 13.51 -10.18
N MET A 314 12.69 13.52 -9.04
CA MET A 314 14.13 13.25 -8.97
C MET A 314 14.46 11.81 -9.36
N GLY A 315 13.57 10.86 -9.08
CA GLY A 315 13.77 9.43 -9.33
C GLY A 315 14.99 8.86 -8.58
N GLY A 316 15.51 7.74 -9.06
CA GLY A 316 16.69 7.10 -8.46
C GLY A 316 16.43 6.58 -7.05
N THR A 317 17.33 6.89 -6.11
CA THR A 317 17.22 6.50 -4.70
C THR A 317 16.47 7.51 -3.84
N ALA A 318 16.08 8.67 -4.36
CA ALA A 318 15.38 9.69 -3.58
C ALA A 318 14.02 9.20 -2.99
N PRO A 319 13.15 8.50 -3.74
CA PRO A 319 11.95 7.88 -3.17
C PRO A 319 12.23 6.87 -2.05
N THR A 320 13.33 6.11 -2.17
CA THR A 320 13.77 5.17 -1.13
C THR A 320 14.18 5.88 0.14
N ALA A 321 14.99 6.94 0.03
CA ALA A 321 15.37 7.77 1.17
C ALA A 321 14.13 8.42 1.83
N PHE A 322 13.21 8.95 1.04
CA PHE A 322 11.95 9.51 1.54
C PHE A 322 11.13 8.48 2.34
N ASN A 323 10.91 7.28 1.78
CA ASN A 323 10.16 6.22 2.46
C ASN A 323 10.85 5.77 3.75
N ALA A 324 12.16 5.50 3.70
CA ALA A 324 12.92 5.02 4.85
C ALA A 324 12.97 6.06 5.98
N ALA A 325 13.15 7.34 5.66
CA ALA A 325 13.11 8.43 6.63
C ALA A 325 11.73 8.55 7.27
N ASN A 326 10.67 8.47 6.47
CA ASN A 326 9.30 8.49 6.97
C ASN A 326 9.03 7.34 7.94
N GLU A 327 9.38 6.10 7.59
CA GLU A 327 9.15 4.95 8.46
C GLU A 327 9.82 5.11 9.83
N ILE A 328 11.05 5.61 9.87
CA ILE A 328 11.75 5.87 11.13
C ILE A 328 11.09 7.02 11.90
N ALA A 329 10.81 8.14 11.24
CA ALA A 329 10.22 9.31 11.89
C ALA A 329 8.84 9.00 12.48
N VAL A 330 7.97 8.31 11.73
CA VAL A 330 6.65 7.87 12.19
C VAL A 330 6.77 6.90 13.36
N ALA A 331 7.69 5.92 13.30
CA ALA A 331 7.90 4.98 14.39
C ALA A 331 8.35 5.69 15.68
N ARG A 332 9.19 6.73 15.57
CA ARG A 332 9.62 7.56 16.71
C ARG A 332 8.47 8.40 17.27
N PHE A 333 7.65 9.00 16.41
CA PHE A 333 6.44 9.71 16.84
C PHE A 333 5.49 8.78 17.59
N LEU A 334 5.21 7.59 17.04
CA LEU A 334 4.35 6.58 17.67
C LEU A 334 4.86 6.10 19.04
N ARG A 335 6.19 6.15 19.28
CA ARG A 335 6.80 5.86 20.58
C ARG A 335 6.86 7.08 21.53
N GLY A 336 6.36 8.24 21.09
CA GLY A 336 6.39 9.47 21.87
C GLY A 336 7.79 10.11 21.98
N GLU A 337 8.72 9.75 21.10
CA GLU A 337 10.12 10.22 21.15
C GLU A 337 10.30 11.58 20.47
N ILE A 338 9.40 11.94 19.54
CA ILE A 338 9.42 13.20 18.81
C ILE A 338 7.99 13.76 18.69
N PRO A 339 7.79 15.09 18.60
CA PRO A 339 6.51 15.70 18.27
C PRO A 339 6.14 15.52 16.80
N PHE A 340 4.86 15.71 16.47
CA PHE A 340 4.31 15.47 15.14
C PHE A 340 5.04 16.23 14.02
N LEU A 341 5.30 17.53 14.21
CA LEU A 341 6.01 18.36 13.22
C LEU A 341 7.49 18.00 13.05
N GLN A 342 8.08 17.20 13.95
CA GLN A 342 9.45 16.72 13.75
C GLN A 342 9.51 15.61 12.69
N ILE A 343 8.37 14.98 12.34
CA ILE A 343 8.31 14.00 11.25
C ILE A 343 8.76 14.63 9.93
N GLU A 344 8.09 15.72 9.52
CA GLU A 344 8.42 16.44 8.28
C GLU A 344 9.85 17.00 8.30
N ALA A 345 10.31 17.51 9.46
CA ALA A 345 11.66 18.05 9.61
C ALA A 345 12.76 16.98 9.49
N ILE A 346 12.53 15.75 9.98
CA ILE A 346 13.49 14.65 9.82
C ILE A 346 13.57 14.24 8.35
N ILE A 347 12.43 14.08 7.69
CA ILE A 347 12.37 13.70 6.27
C ILE A 347 13.12 14.73 5.42
N GLU A 348 12.84 16.03 5.61
CA GLU A 348 13.50 17.10 4.86
C GLU A 348 15.03 17.09 5.07
N ARG A 349 15.51 16.97 6.30
CA ARG A 349 16.95 16.91 6.62
C ARG A 349 17.66 15.70 6.03
N VAL A 350 16.99 14.55 5.95
CA VAL A 350 17.55 13.37 5.28
C VAL A 350 17.71 13.66 3.81
N LEU A 351 16.67 14.19 3.16
CA LEU A 351 16.68 14.47 1.73
C LEU A 351 17.70 15.54 1.35
N GLU A 352 17.88 16.57 2.17
CA GLU A 352 18.92 17.61 1.98
C GLU A 352 20.34 17.03 1.93
N ARG A 353 20.59 15.93 2.65
CA ARG A 353 21.90 15.26 2.72
C ARG A 353 22.03 14.10 1.74
N HIS A 354 20.92 13.71 1.11
CA HIS A 354 20.87 12.51 0.29
C HIS A 354 21.61 12.72 -1.04
N VAL A 355 22.48 11.76 -1.40
CA VAL A 355 23.15 11.73 -2.70
C VAL A 355 22.39 10.77 -3.60
N ASN A 356 21.66 11.32 -4.57
CA ASN A 356 20.79 10.51 -5.42
C ASN A 356 21.60 9.63 -6.39
N VAL A 357 21.21 8.35 -6.50
CA VAL A 357 21.72 7.40 -7.49
C VAL A 357 20.61 7.12 -8.49
N ALA A 358 20.77 7.55 -9.75
CA ALA A 358 19.69 7.62 -10.72
C ALA A 358 19.09 6.27 -11.16
N ASN A 359 19.91 5.22 -11.29
CA ASN A 359 19.47 3.90 -11.74
C ASN A 359 19.94 2.82 -10.75
N PRO A 360 19.36 2.75 -9.55
CA PRO A 360 19.83 1.84 -8.53
C PRO A 360 19.39 0.41 -8.83
N ASP A 361 20.30 -0.54 -8.63
CA ASP A 361 19.94 -1.95 -8.53
C ASP A 361 19.36 -2.26 -7.14
N LEU A 362 18.92 -3.51 -6.94
CA LEU A 362 18.30 -3.94 -5.68
C LEU A 362 19.24 -3.73 -4.48
N SER A 363 20.51 -4.09 -4.60
CA SER A 363 21.49 -3.88 -3.53
C SER A 363 21.71 -2.41 -3.19
N THR A 364 21.67 -1.52 -4.19
CA THR A 364 21.79 -0.08 -4.00
C THR A 364 20.58 0.48 -3.28
N ILE A 365 19.37 -0.01 -3.59
CA ILE A 365 18.12 0.36 -2.90
C ILE A 365 18.20 -0.07 -1.42
N GLU A 366 18.64 -1.29 -1.14
CA GLU A 366 18.77 -1.81 0.22
C GLU A 366 19.82 -1.05 1.05
N ALA A 367 20.96 -0.74 0.43
CA ALA A 367 22.01 0.06 1.06
C ALA A 367 21.49 1.47 1.38
N CYS A 368 20.78 2.10 0.45
CA CYS A 368 20.15 3.41 0.64
C CYS A 368 19.11 3.39 1.76
N ASP A 369 18.23 2.38 1.80
CA ASP A 369 17.23 2.22 2.87
C ASP A 369 17.92 2.08 4.23
N THR A 370 18.94 1.22 4.33
CA THR A 370 19.69 0.98 5.58
C THR A 370 20.41 2.24 6.07
N GLU A 371 21.16 2.92 5.18
CA GLU A 371 21.86 4.16 5.49
C GLU A 371 20.89 5.25 5.94
N THR A 372 19.79 5.42 5.19
CA THR A 372 18.78 6.42 5.51
C THR A 372 18.15 6.16 6.86
N ARG A 373 17.83 4.91 7.20
CA ARG A 373 17.29 4.55 8.52
C ARG A 373 18.25 4.92 9.64
N SER A 374 19.55 4.71 9.44
CA SER A 374 20.59 5.11 10.40
C SER A 374 20.63 6.62 10.59
N ILE A 375 20.63 7.40 9.50
CA ILE A 375 20.64 8.87 9.54
C ILE A 375 19.38 9.40 10.23
N ALA A 376 18.19 8.96 9.81
CA ALA A 376 16.91 9.38 10.38
C ALA A 376 16.78 9.01 11.86
N GLY A 377 17.39 7.90 12.29
CA GLY A 377 17.43 7.47 13.69
C GLY A 377 18.31 8.36 14.58
N GLY A 378 19.33 9.03 13.99
CA GLY A 378 20.25 9.91 14.70
C GLY A 378 19.85 11.40 14.75
N LEU A 379 18.82 11.80 13.98
CA LEU A 379 18.27 13.17 13.95
C LEU A 379 17.26 13.43 15.08
#